data_AF-A0AAW7PTS8-F1
#
_entry.id   AF-A0AAW7PTS8-F1
#
_cell.length_a   1.000
_cell.length_b   1.000
_cell.length_c   1.000
_cell.angle_alpha   90.00
_cell.angle_beta   90.00
_cell.angle_gamma   90.00
#
_symmetry.space_group_name_H-M   'P 1'
#
loop_
_entity.id
_entity.type
_entity.pdbx_description
1 polymer ?
#
loop_
_entity_poly.entity_id
_entity_poly.type
_entity_poly.pdbx_seq_one_letter_code
_entity_poly.pdbx_strand_id
1 'polypeptide(L)'
;IEKANELKEETPNSFIPQQFANKANPEIHRLTTAQEILKDTDGKIDIFIAAVGTGGTLTGTGEVLKAHNPNIKIIAVEPEASPVLSGGNPGPHKIQGIGAGFVPDILNTKIYDEIIQVSNDAAIETSRQLAQNEGLLVGISAGANAYVASQVAARPENKGKTIVTILCDTGERYLSSGLYNYEEE
;
A
#
# COMPACT_ATOMS: atom_id res chain seq x y z
N ILE A 1 -10.92 17.48 5.05
CA ILE A 1 -10.69 17.35 6.51
C ILE A 1 -11.43 18.44 7.28
N GLU A 2 -11.43 19.69 6.80
CA GLU A 2 -12.11 20.84 7.43
C GLU A 2 -13.56 20.56 7.85
N LYS A 3 -14.41 20.04 6.95
CA LYS A 3 -15.81 19.76 7.29
C LYS A 3 -15.98 18.75 8.44
N ALA A 4 -15.08 17.77 8.56
CA ALA A 4 -15.11 16.85 9.69
C ALA A 4 -14.77 17.56 11.02
N ASN A 5 -13.84 18.51 11.00
CA ASN A 5 -13.49 19.33 12.17
C ASN A 5 -14.65 20.24 12.59
N GLU A 6 -15.30 20.91 11.62
CA GLU A 6 -16.51 21.72 11.86
C GLU A 6 -17.61 20.88 12.52
N LEU A 7 -17.91 19.70 11.96
CA LEU A 7 -18.92 18.79 12.53
C LEU A 7 -18.58 18.36 13.97
N LYS A 8 -17.30 18.21 14.30
CA LYS A 8 -16.86 17.88 15.65
C LYS A 8 -17.11 19.01 16.64
N GLU A 9 -16.92 20.26 16.21
CA GLU A 9 -17.20 21.45 17.03
C GLU A 9 -18.70 21.61 17.29
N GLU A 10 -19.54 21.28 16.30
CA GLU A 10 -21.00 21.45 16.37
C GLU A 10 -21.74 20.27 16.99
N THR A 11 -21.14 19.07 17.04
CA THR A 11 -21.79 17.84 17.51
C THR A 11 -21.22 17.40 18.87
N PRO A 12 -21.99 17.55 19.97
CA PRO A 12 -21.56 17.07 21.29
C PRO A 12 -21.26 15.57 21.30
N ASN A 13 -20.25 15.15 22.06
CA ASN A 13 -19.80 13.76 22.18
C ASN A 13 -19.36 13.10 20.85
N SER A 14 -19.02 13.90 19.83
CA SER A 14 -18.45 13.39 18.58
C SER A 14 -16.96 13.08 18.70
N PHE A 15 -16.47 12.18 17.83
CA PHE A 15 -15.08 11.75 17.78
C PHE A 15 -14.60 11.63 16.33
N ILE A 16 -13.40 12.15 16.03
CA ILE A 16 -12.75 11.98 14.73
C ILE A 16 -11.56 11.02 14.92
N PRO A 17 -11.57 9.83 14.29
CA PRO A 17 -10.48 8.85 14.45
C PRO A 17 -9.12 9.26 13.90
N GLN A 18 -9.07 10.21 12.94
CA GLN A 18 -7.85 10.76 12.33
C GLN A 18 -6.84 9.72 11.83
N GLN A 19 -7.23 8.89 10.86
CA GLN A 19 -6.42 7.76 10.38
C GLN A 19 -4.99 8.09 9.91
N PHE A 20 -4.72 9.34 9.48
CA PHE A 20 -3.38 9.78 9.04
C PHE A 20 -2.46 10.25 10.18
N ALA A 21 -2.99 10.44 11.39
CA ALA A 21 -2.26 10.93 12.57
C ALA A 21 -2.37 10.01 13.80
N ASN A 22 -3.33 9.08 13.78
CA ASN A 22 -3.60 8.20 14.91
C ASN A 22 -2.63 7.01 14.95
N LYS A 23 -1.82 6.95 16.01
CA LYS A 23 -0.81 5.90 16.23
C LYS A 23 -1.41 4.49 16.37
N ALA A 24 -2.70 4.36 16.67
CA ALA A 24 -3.39 3.07 16.68
C ALA A 24 -3.40 2.40 15.28
N ASN A 25 -3.33 3.19 14.21
CA ASN A 25 -3.30 2.69 12.82
C ASN A 25 -2.02 1.85 12.54
N PRO A 26 -0.78 2.37 12.65
CA PRO A 26 0.39 1.51 12.49
C PRO A 26 0.50 0.46 13.61
N GLU A 27 -0.03 0.74 14.81
CA GLU A 27 0.06 -0.20 15.93
C GLU A 27 -0.63 -1.52 15.66
N ILE A 28 -1.83 -1.51 15.05
CA ILE A 28 -2.49 -2.77 14.75
C ILE A 28 -1.67 -3.63 13.78
N HIS A 29 -0.98 -3.02 12.81
CA HIS A 29 -0.11 -3.74 11.89
C HIS A 29 1.14 -4.32 12.56
N ARG A 30 1.66 -3.69 13.63
CA ARG A 30 2.74 -4.29 14.46
C ARG A 30 2.26 -5.53 15.20
N LEU A 31 1.05 -5.44 15.75
CA LEU A 31 0.47 -6.46 16.62
C LEU A 31 -0.10 -7.65 15.84
N THR A 32 -0.58 -7.44 14.62
CA THR A 32 -1.24 -8.48 13.82
C THR A 32 -0.52 -8.73 12.51
N THR A 33 -0.62 -7.83 11.53
CA THR A 33 -0.14 -8.05 10.15
C THR A 33 1.31 -8.51 10.08
N ALA A 34 2.20 -7.89 10.84
CA ALA A 34 3.61 -8.29 10.89
C ALA A 34 3.81 -9.68 11.51
N GLN A 35 3.08 -9.99 12.57
CA GLN A 35 3.17 -11.27 13.26
C GLN A 35 2.66 -12.41 12.38
N GLU A 36 1.57 -12.16 11.65
CA GLU A 36 1.00 -13.09 10.68
C GLU A 36 2.00 -13.38 9.56
N ILE A 37 2.61 -12.34 8.96
CA ILE A 37 3.63 -12.52 7.93
C ILE A 37 4.83 -13.32 8.45
N LEU A 38 5.36 -12.99 9.63
CA LEU A 38 6.49 -13.71 10.20
C LEU A 38 6.14 -15.17 10.49
N LYS A 39 4.95 -15.43 11.03
CA LYS A 39 4.47 -16.77 11.31
C LYS A 39 4.31 -17.59 10.03
N ASP A 40 3.62 -17.03 9.04
CA ASP A 40 3.23 -17.78 7.83
C ASP A 40 4.40 -17.94 6.84
N THR A 41 5.47 -17.17 7.01
CA THR A 41 6.73 -17.33 6.25
C THR A 41 7.80 -18.10 7.02
N ASP A 42 7.51 -18.63 8.22
CA ASP A 42 8.50 -19.20 9.15
C ASP A 42 9.70 -18.24 9.41
N GLY A 43 9.44 -16.93 9.39
CA GLY A 43 10.44 -15.87 9.50
C GLY A 43 11.34 -15.69 8.26
N LYS A 44 11.07 -16.40 7.15
CA LYS A 44 11.90 -16.43 5.94
C LYS A 44 11.43 -15.44 4.87
N ILE A 45 10.92 -14.29 5.28
CA ILE A 45 10.65 -13.15 4.39
C ILE A 45 11.95 -12.38 4.14
N ASP A 46 12.18 -11.97 2.89
CA ASP A 46 13.32 -11.14 2.52
C ASP A 46 12.91 -9.71 2.15
N ILE A 47 11.73 -9.55 1.54
CA ILE A 47 11.25 -8.26 1.03
C ILE A 47 9.76 -8.10 1.36
N PHE A 48 9.40 -6.96 1.93
CA PHE A 48 8.02 -6.54 2.12
C PHE A 48 7.73 -5.30 1.27
N ILE A 49 6.65 -5.35 0.51
CA ILE A 49 6.24 -4.29 -0.42
C ILE A 49 4.82 -3.86 -0.05
N ALA A 50 4.61 -2.56 0.13
CA ALA A 50 3.26 -2.04 0.36
C ALA A 50 3.08 -0.62 -0.17
N ALA A 51 1.97 -0.43 -0.87
CA ALA A 51 1.53 0.87 -1.33
C ALA A 51 1.02 1.76 -0.19
N VAL A 52 1.30 3.05 -0.30
CA VAL A 52 1.14 3.99 0.81
C VAL A 52 -0.11 4.86 0.62
N GLY A 53 -1.13 4.57 1.43
CA GLY A 53 -2.24 5.49 1.71
C GLY A 53 -1.98 6.27 2.99
N THR A 54 -2.43 5.74 4.12
CA THR A 54 -2.14 6.33 5.44
C THR A 54 -0.71 6.09 5.92
N GLY A 55 -0.02 5.09 5.36
CA GLY A 55 1.31 4.66 5.81
C GLY A 55 1.32 3.70 7.00
N GLY A 56 0.15 3.39 7.57
CA GLY A 56 0.02 2.48 8.72
C GLY A 56 0.60 1.10 8.46
N THR A 57 0.21 0.45 7.36
CA THR A 57 0.68 -0.89 6.98
C THR A 57 2.20 -0.93 6.82
N LEU A 58 2.76 -0.02 6.02
CA LEU A 58 4.20 0.01 5.76
C LEU A 58 5.00 0.28 7.05
N THR A 59 4.52 1.21 7.88
CA THR A 59 5.19 1.59 9.14
C THR A 59 5.14 0.46 10.15
N GLY A 60 3.96 -0.03 10.50
CA GLY A 60 3.81 -1.04 11.54
C GLY A 60 4.44 -2.36 11.15
N THR A 61 4.19 -2.82 9.93
CA THR A 61 4.79 -4.06 9.43
C THR A 61 6.29 -3.93 9.25
N GLY A 62 6.76 -2.85 8.60
CA GLY A 62 8.19 -2.66 8.34
C GLY A 62 9.04 -2.57 9.60
N GLU A 63 8.56 -1.90 10.65
CA GLU A 63 9.27 -1.78 11.93
C GLU A 63 9.47 -3.14 12.61
N VAL A 64 8.43 -3.97 12.66
CA VAL A 64 8.51 -5.30 13.27
C VAL A 64 9.38 -6.23 12.42
N LEU A 65 9.22 -6.20 11.09
CA LEU A 65 10.03 -7.02 10.19
C LEU A 65 11.52 -6.66 10.31
N LYS A 66 11.89 -5.37 10.28
CA LYS A 66 13.30 -4.97 10.46
C LYS A 66 13.84 -5.26 11.86
N ALA A 67 12.99 -5.21 12.90
CA ALA A 67 13.40 -5.63 14.24
C ALA A 67 13.69 -7.14 14.32
N HIS A 68 12.94 -7.95 13.56
CA HIS A 68 13.19 -9.38 13.43
C HIS A 68 14.48 -9.67 12.64
N ASN A 69 14.64 -9.04 11.48
CA ASN A 69 15.85 -9.14 10.66
C ASN A 69 16.11 -7.80 9.94
N PRO A 70 17.18 -7.05 10.28
CA PRO A 70 17.45 -5.74 9.70
C PRO A 70 17.79 -5.78 8.20
N ASN A 71 18.10 -6.97 7.66
CA ASN A 71 18.36 -7.16 6.24
C ASN A 71 17.07 -7.24 5.39
N ILE A 72 15.89 -7.39 6.02
CA ILE A 72 14.62 -7.36 5.30
C ILE A 72 14.46 -6.01 4.62
N LYS A 73 14.18 -6.04 3.32
CA LYS A 73 13.95 -4.85 2.50
C LYS A 73 12.49 -4.44 2.59
N ILE A 74 12.26 -3.16 2.87
CA ILE A 74 10.92 -2.58 2.92
C ILE A 74 10.80 -1.60 1.74
N ILE A 75 9.81 -1.79 0.88
CA ILE A 75 9.62 -0.98 -0.33
C ILE A 75 8.26 -0.30 -0.28
N ALA A 76 8.27 1.02 -0.39
CA ALA A 76 7.07 1.84 -0.52
C ALA A 76 6.62 1.91 -1.97
N VAL A 77 5.31 1.81 -2.22
CA VAL A 77 4.73 2.03 -3.55
C VAL A 77 3.85 3.28 -3.55
N GLU A 78 4.02 4.13 -4.56
CA GLU A 78 3.22 5.33 -4.75
C GLU A 78 2.83 5.57 -6.22
N PRO A 79 1.77 6.35 -6.51
CA PRO A 79 1.42 6.69 -7.89
C PRO A 79 2.47 7.60 -8.53
N GLU A 80 2.87 7.28 -9.76
CA GLU A 80 3.74 8.14 -10.59
C GLU A 80 3.14 9.55 -10.79
N ALA A 81 1.81 9.64 -10.91
CA ALA A 81 1.10 10.90 -11.09
C ALA A 81 0.95 11.74 -9.80
N SER A 82 1.34 11.21 -8.64
CA SER A 82 1.31 11.91 -7.34
C SER A 82 2.48 11.47 -6.45
N PRO A 83 3.76 11.65 -6.87
CA PRO A 83 4.89 10.97 -6.27
C PRO A 83 5.49 11.79 -5.12
N VAL A 84 4.67 12.08 -4.11
CA VAL A 84 5.03 12.95 -2.99
C VAL A 84 6.14 12.35 -2.13
N LEU A 85 6.20 11.03 -1.95
CA LEU A 85 7.24 10.37 -1.18
C LEU A 85 8.60 10.46 -1.88
N SER A 86 8.61 10.45 -3.22
CA SER A 86 9.78 10.70 -4.06
C SER A 86 10.18 12.18 -4.15
N GLY A 87 9.44 13.09 -3.50
CA GLY A 87 9.70 14.53 -3.53
C GLY A 87 9.10 15.28 -4.73
N GLY A 88 8.19 14.64 -5.48
CA GLY A 88 7.41 15.29 -6.52
C GLY A 88 6.17 16.01 -5.98
N ASN A 89 5.34 16.51 -6.90
CA ASN A 89 4.12 17.24 -6.57
C ASN A 89 2.90 16.31 -6.51
N PRO A 90 1.91 16.59 -5.64
CA PRO A 90 0.66 15.86 -5.66
C PRO A 90 -0.10 16.08 -6.98
N GLY A 91 -0.79 15.04 -7.45
CA GLY A 91 -1.57 15.10 -8.69
C GLY A 91 -2.71 14.09 -8.72
N PRO A 92 -3.70 14.27 -9.61
CA PRO A 92 -4.81 13.34 -9.74
C PRO A 92 -4.34 11.98 -10.30
N HIS A 93 -4.81 10.88 -9.70
CA HIS A 93 -4.51 9.53 -10.15
C HIS A 93 -5.71 8.59 -9.94
N LYS A 94 -5.66 7.42 -10.56
CA LYS A 94 -6.73 6.41 -10.54
C LYS A 94 -6.51 5.28 -9.51
N ILE A 95 -5.33 5.20 -8.92
CA ILE A 95 -4.99 4.16 -7.92
C ILE A 95 -5.62 4.49 -6.57
N GLN A 96 -6.88 4.12 -6.39
CA GLN A 96 -7.63 4.42 -5.17
C GLN A 96 -7.01 3.74 -3.93
N GLY A 97 -7.11 4.41 -2.79
CA GLY A 97 -6.60 3.92 -1.51
C GLY A 97 -5.15 4.33 -1.17
N ILE A 98 -4.40 4.85 -2.14
CA ILE A 98 -3.00 5.27 -1.96
C ILE A 98 -2.78 6.70 -2.45
N GLY A 99 -1.57 7.25 -2.30
CA GLY A 99 -1.20 8.54 -2.92
C GLY A 99 -1.98 9.73 -2.37
N ALA A 100 -2.06 9.88 -1.05
CA ALA A 100 -2.90 10.88 -0.37
C ALA A 100 -2.60 12.36 -0.71
N GLY A 101 -1.54 12.64 -1.48
CA GLY A 101 -1.14 13.99 -1.89
C GLY A 101 -0.32 14.74 -0.84
N PHE A 102 0.05 14.07 0.25
CA PHE A 102 0.93 14.56 1.31
C PHE A 102 1.61 13.36 1.99
N VAL A 103 2.66 13.61 2.78
CA VAL A 103 3.30 12.59 3.63
C VAL A 103 2.52 12.46 4.94
N PRO A 104 1.89 11.32 5.26
CA PRO A 104 1.12 11.16 6.50
C PRO A 104 2.00 11.22 7.77
N ASP A 105 1.48 11.81 8.85
CA ASP A 105 2.20 11.95 10.13
C ASP A 105 2.62 10.59 10.74
N ILE A 106 1.83 9.55 10.50
CA ILE A 106 2.11 8.20 11.00
C ILE A 106 3.07 7.39 10.12
N LEU A 107 3.44 7.89 8.93
CA LEU A 107 4.37 7.20 8.05
C LEU A 107 5.80 7.36 8.56
N ASN A 108 6.44 6.26 8.95
CA ASN A 108 7.87 6.25 9.26
C ASN A 108 8.69 6.28 7.96
N THR A 109 9.07 7.46 7.47
CA THR A 109 9.83 7.61 6.23
C THR A 109 11.25 7.06 6.25
N LYS A 110 11.75 6.64 7.43
CA LYS A 110 13.07 6.03 7.59
C LYS A 110 13.04 4.50 7.52
N ILE A 111 11.86 3.89 7.46
CA ILE A 111 11.74 2.43 7.53
C ILE A 111 11.95 1.74 6.17
N TYR A 112 11.63 2.42 5.07
CA TYR A 112 11.73 1.86 3.73
C TYR A 112 13.11 2.11 3.10
N ASP A 113 13.59 1.12 2.36
CA ASP A 113 14.85 1.14 1.64
C ASP A 113 14.72 1.73 0.23
N GLU A 114 13.51 1.68 -0.35
CA GLU A 114 13.23 2.08 -1.73
C GLU A 114 11.79 2.60 -1.85
N ILE A 115 11.56 3.53 -2.78
CA ILE A 115 10.24 3.96 -3.23
C ILE A 115 10.13 3.60 -4.70
N ILE A 116 9.06 2.91 -5.10
CA ILE A 116 8.79 2.57 -6.49
C ILE A 116 7.48 3.25 -6.91
N GLN A 117 7.56 4.04 -7.98
CA GLN A 117 6.41 4.68 -8.59
C GLN A 117 5.71 3.71 -9.54
N VAL A 118 4.38 3.75 -9.56
CA VAL A 118 3.56 2.92 -10.46
C VAL A 118 2.54 3.77 -11.20
N SER A 119 2.41 3.52 -12.50
CA SER A 119 1.45 4.21 -13.35
C SER A 119 0.03 3.66 -13.12
N ASN A 120 -0.98 4.46 -13.47
CA ASN A 120 -2.38 4.03 -13.39
C ASN A 120 -2.62 2.77 -14.24
N ASP A 121 -2.08 2.75 -15.46
CA ASP A 121 -2.32 1.69 -16.43
C ASP A 121 -1.68 0.39 -15.98
N ALA A 122 -0.45 0.43 -15.46
CA ALA A 122 0.22 -0.74 -14.92
C ALA A 122 -0.55 -1.34 -13.73
N ALA A 123 -1.08 -0.50 -12.83
CA ALA A 123 -1.85 -0.96 -11.68
C ALA A 123 -3.18 -1.60 -12.09
N ILE A 124 -3.93 -0.94 -12.98
CA ILE A 124 -5.23 -1.42 -13.49
C ILE A 124 -5.05 -2.72 -14.26
N GLU A 125 -4.10 -2.77 -15.19
CA GLU A 125 -3.84 -3.95 -16.00
C GLU A 125 -3.41 -5.14 -15.16
N THR A 126 -2.51 -4.94 -14.21
CA THR A 126 -2.09 -6.01 -13.29
C THR A 126 -3.26 -6.54 -12.45
N SER A 127 -4.15 -5.65 -11.99
CA SER A 127 -5.36 -6.04 -11.26
C SER A 127 -6.29 -6.92 -12.11
N ARG A 128 -6.40 -6.65 -13.41
CA ARG A 128 -7.17 -7.47 -14.36
C ARG A 128 -6.50 -8.81 -14.61
N GLN A 129 -5.19 -8.82 -14.80
CA GLN A 129 -4.41 -10.03 -15.01
C GLN A 129 -4.47 -10.98 -13.81
N LEU A 130 -4.46 -10.46 -12.58
CA LEU A 130 -4.66 -11.27 -11.37
C LEU A 130 -6.04 -11.96 -11.38
N ALA A 131 -7.09 -11.27 -11.81
CA ALA A 131 -8.42 -11.87 -11.92
C ALA A 131 -8.47 -12.95 -13.01
N GLN A 132 -7.85 -12.70 -14.16
CA GLN A 132 -7.87 -13.59 -15.33
C GLN A 132 -6.99 -14.84 -15.15
N ASN A 133 -5.78 -14.66 -14.63
CA ASN A 133 -4.75 -15.71 -14.59
C ASN A 133 -4.69 -16.44 -13.24
N GLU A 134 -4.96 -15.73 -12.14
CA GLU A 134 -4.82 -16.26 -10.77
C GLU A 134 -6.18 -16.46 -10.07
N GLY A 135 -7.29 -16.04 -10.69
CA GLY A 135 -8.62 -16.07 -10.07
C GLY A 135 -8.77 -15.11 -8.89
N LEU A 136 -7.89 -14.11 -8.77
CA LEU A 136 -7.86 -13.15 -7.68
C LEU A 136 -8.52 -11.82 -8.08
N LEU A 137 -9.79 -11.65 -7.70
CA LEU A 137 -10.54 -10.43 -7.96
C LEU A 137 -10.19 -9.33 -6.94
N VAL A 138 -9.24 -8.46 -7.27
CA VAL A 138 -8.67 -7.45 -6.37
C VAL A 138 -8.84 -6.01 -6.88
N GLY A 139 -8.66 -5.03 -6.00
CA GLY A 139 -8.70 -3.60 -6.35
C GLY A 139 -7.42 -3.05 -6.99
N ILE A 140 -7.47 -1.79 -7.43
CA ILE A 140 -6.39 -1.14 -8.20
C ILE A 140 -5.08 -1.04 -7.41
N SER A 141 -5.14 -0.72 -6.10
CA SER A 141 -3.94 -0.66 -5.25
C SER A 141 -3.28 -2.02 -5.04
N ALA A 142 -4.06 -3.10 -5.06
CA ALA A 142 -3.54 -4.46 -5.02
C ALA A 142 -2.80 -4.80 -6.33
N GLY A 143 -3.35 -4.37 -7.47
CA GLY A 143 -2.66 -4.43 -8.76
C GLY A 143 -1.34 -3.66 -8.78
N ALA A 144 -1.30 -2.45 -8.22
CA ALA A 144 -0.07 -1.69 -8.03
C ALA A 144 0.99 -2.45 -7.20
N ASN A 145 0.58 -3.01 -6.07
CA ASN A 145 1.43 -3.82 -5.19
C ASN A 145 1.99 -5.06 -5.90
N ALA A 146 1.14 -5.79 -6.62
CA ALA A 146 1.54 -6.98 -7.37
C ALA A 146 2.44 -6.66 -8.55
N TYR A 147 2.18 -5.56 -9.26
CA TYR A 147 3.02 -5.07 -10.34
C TYR A 147 4.44 -4.83 -9.83
N VAL A 148 4.58 -4.03 -8.77
CA VAL A 148 5.89 -3.75 -8.17
C VAL A 148 6.54 -5.02 -7.65
N ALA A 149 5.80 -5.91 -6.99
CA ALA A 149 6.34 -7.19 -6.53
C ALA A 149 6.90 -8.04 -7.68
N SER A 150 6.22 -8.09 -8.83
CA SER A 150 6.72 -8.78 -10.03
C SER A 150 8.02 -8.17 -10.56
N GLN A 151 8.13 -6.84 -10.59
CA GLN A 151 9.33 -6.14 -11.06
C GLN A 151 10.51 -6.37 -10.10
N VAL A 152 10.26 -6.34 -8.80
CA VAL A 152 11.27 -6.62 -7.76
C VAL A 152 11.71 -8.08 -7.80
N ALA A 153 10.77 -9.02 -8.01
CA ALA A 153 11.08 -10.45 -8.15
C ALA A 153 11.94 -10.75 -9.38
N ALA A 154 11.76 -10.01 -10.47
CA ALA A 154 12.53 -10.17 -11.71
C ALA A 154 14.00 -9.72 -11.59
N ARG A 155 14.38 -9.00 -10.53
CA ARG A 155 15.76 -8.55 -10.33
C ARG A 155 16.69 -9.74 -10.02
N PRO A 156 17.85 -9.88 -10.70
CA PRO A 156 18.73 -11.05 -10.53
C PRO A 156 19.15 -11.32 -9.09
N GLU A 157 19.40 -10.28 -8.30
CA GLU A 157 19.79 -10.34 -6.89
C GLU A 157 18.67 -10.84 -5.95
N ASN A 158 17.43 -10.95 -6.45
CA ASN A 158 16.28 -11.43 -5.68
C ASN A 158 15.88 -12.87 -6.03
N LYS A 159 16.66 -13.56 -6.87
CA LYS A 159 16.43 -14.97 -7.19
C LYS A 159 16.41 -15.83 -5.93
N GLY A 160 15.32 -16.55 -5.71
CA GLY A 160 15.12 -17.45 -4.57
C GLY A 160 14.72 -16.75 -3.26
N LYS A 161 14.51 -15.43 -3.27
CA LYS A 161 14.01 -14.68 -2.11
C LYS A 161 12.50 -14.77 -1.99
N THR A 162 12.01 -14.67 -0.75
CA THR A 162 10.59 -14.56 -0.44
C THR A 162 10.17 -13.09 -0.42
N ILE A 163 9.23 -12.73 -1.30
CA ILE A 163 8.63 -11.40 -1.38
C ILE A 163 7.18 -11.48 -0.93
N VAL A 164 6.79 -10.61 0.00
CA VAL A 164 5.41 -10.48 0.46
C VAL A 164 4.88 -9.10 0.11
N THR A 165 3.65 -9.07 -0.42
CA THR A 165 2.90 -7.84 -0.72
C THR A 165 1.46 -7.97 -0.23
N ILE A 166 0.69 -6.89 -0.25
CA ILE A 166 -0.68 -6.85 0.29
C ILE A 166 -1.70 -6.66 -0.83
N LEU A 167 -2.72 -7.50 -0.87
CA LEU A 167 -3.91 -7.32 -1.71
C LEU A 167 -5.00 -6.69 -0.85
N CYS A 168 -5.14 -5.36 -0.91
CA CYS A 168 -5.80 -4.56 0.11
C CYS A 168 -7.31 -4.76 0.21
N ASP A 169 -7.98 -5.06 -0.90
CA ASP A 169 -9.42 -5.20 -1.00
C ASP A 169 -9.87 -5.94 -2.26
N THR A 170 -11.17 -6.20 -2.35
CA THR A 170 -11.79 -6.97 -3.44
C THR A 170 -12.15 -6.08 -4.63
N GLY A 171 -11.95 -6.61 -5.83
CA GLY A 171 -12.22 -5.91 -7.10
C GLY A 171 -13.70 -5.61 -7.35
N GLU A 172 -14.62 -6.35 -6.73
CA GLU A 172 -16.07 -6.12 -6.85
C GLU A 172 -16.49 -4.68 -6.50
N ARG A 173 -15.77 -4.03 -5.57
CA ARG A 173 -16.06 -2.65 -5.16
C ARG A 173 -15.74 -1.60 -6.24
N TYR A 174 -15.06 -2.02 -7.31
CA TYR A 174 -14.51 -1.17 -8.37
C TYR A 174 -15.27 -1.32 -9.71
N LEU A 175 -16.42 -1.99 -9.72
CA LEU A 175 -17.26 -2.15 -10.92
C LEU A 175 -17.70 -0.82 -11.55
N SER A 176 -17.78 0.26 -10.76
CA SER A 176 -18.17 1.60 -11.22
C SER A 176 -16.99 2.58 -11.31
N SER A 177 -15.76 2.16 -11.03
CA SER A 177 -14.59 3.05 -10.92
C SER A 177 -13.68 3.03 -12.15
N GLY A 178 -14.11 2.38 -13.23
CA GLY A 178 -13.32 2.21 -14.45
C GLY A 178 -12.31 1.06 -14.42
N LEU A 179 -12.22 0.28 -13.33
CA LEU A 179 -11.31 -0.88 -13.27
C LEU A 179 -11.65 -1.92 -14.35
N TYR A 180 -12.93 -2.09 -14.68
CA TYR A 180 -13.38 -3.05 -15.71
C TYR A 180 -13.90 -2.39 -16.98
N ASN A 181 -13.65 -1.09 -17.14
CA ASN A 181 -13.92 -0.42 -18.41
C ASN A 181 -12.78 -0.79 -19.35
N TYR A 182 -13.01 -1.80 -20.18
CA TYR A 182 -12.18 -2.06 -21.35
C TYR A 182 -12.44 -0.93 -22.35
N GLU A 183 -11.39 -0.38 -22.97
CA GLU A 183 -11.62 0.41 -24.18
C GLU A 183 -12.23 -0.55 -25.20
N GLU A 184 -13.40 -0.19 -25.76
CA GLU A 184 -13.99 -0.96 -26.85
C GLU A 184 -13.01 -0.89 -28.04
N GLU A 185 -12.43 -2.04 -28.43
CA GLU A 185 -11.65 -2.19 -29.67
C GLU A 185 -12.51 -1.96 -30.91
#